data_AF-A0A0D2IUU6-F1
#
_entry.id   AF-A0A0D2IUU6-F1
#
_cell.length_a   1.000
_cell.length_b   1.000
_cell.length_c   1.000
_cell.angle_alpha   90.00
_cell.angle_beta   90.00
_cell.angle_gamma   90.00
#
_symmetry.space_group_name_H-M   'P 1'
#
loop_
_entity.id
_entity.type
_entity.pdbx_description
1 polymer ?
#
loop_
_entity_poly.entity_id
_entity_poly.type
_entity_poly.pdbx_seq_one_letter_code
_entity_poly.pdbx_strand_id
1 'polypeptide(L)'
;MVITLTRNLAYVIFLLHWASCAYYFIGRQTGDLGPNTWYGQHDKLKNLGLAERYIYTFYWSIVTFATLGYGDLTPFNTVEVIFTIVFVTINIVTWAYILGTITLLVTRQDEEIGQYRDRMQALVSYCDSNNLPGLLRLHMSLQGEATSDEAVLAVFPTSIRRRILRTLYREPLDACYLFQVSRDGAGC
;
A
#
# COMPACT_ATOMS: atom_id res chain seq x y z
N MET A 1 -2.60 -3.51 -1.39
CA MET A 1 -2.13 -2.57 -0.35
C MET A 1 -1.11 -3.20 0.57
N VAL A 2 -1.48 -4.23 1.34
CA VAL A 2 -0.62 -4.86 2.36
C VAL A 2 0.72 -5.34 1.80
N ILE A 3 0.74 -6.04 0.66
CA ILE A 3 1.96 -6.56 0.02
C ILE A 3 2.95 -5.45 -0.35
N THR A 4 2.47 -4.32 -0.85
CA THR A 4 3.32 -3.20 -1.25
C THR A 4 3.97 -2.54 -0.03
N LEU A 5 3.19 -2.36 1.05
CA LEU A 5 3.68 -1.76 2.29
C LEU A 5 4.69 -2.69 3.00
N THR A 6 4.40 -3.99 3.08
CA THR A 6 5.33 -4.95 3.70
C THR A 6 6.64 -5.05 2.92
N ARG A 7 6.58 -5.07 1.58
CA ARG A 7 7.77 -5.04 0.72
C ARG A 7 8.62 -3.80 0.94
N ASN A 8 8.00 -2.61 0.97
CA ASN A 8 8.72 -1.36 1.18
C ASN A 8 9.35 -1.29 2.58
N LEU A 9 8.63 -1.75 3.61
CA LEU A 9 9.15 -1.82 4.98
C LEU A 9 10.35 -2.77 5.08
N ALA A 10 10.27 -3.96 4.46
CA ALA A 10 11.38 -4.91 4.43
C ALA A 10 12.62 -4.32 3.75
N TYR A 11 12.44 -3.59 2.65
CA TYR A 11 13.52 -2.89 1.96
C TYR A 11 14.19 -1.83 2.85
N VAL A 12 13.41 -1.02 3.58
CA VAL A 12 13.94 -0.03 4.51
C VAL A 12 14.72 -0.71 5.65
N ILE A 13 14.18 -1.75 6.27
CA ILE A 13 14.86 -2.47 7.35
C ILE A 13 16.20 -3.05 6.87
N PHE A 14 16.22 -3.60 5.65
CA PHE A 14 17.45 -4.12 5.04
C PHE A 14 18.48 -3.00 4.82
N LEU A 15 18.07 -1.85 4.27
CA LEU A 15 18.95 -0.69 4.12
C LEU A 15 19.50 -0.19 5.46
N LEU A 16 18.65 -0.10 6.49
CA LEU A 16 19.06 0.31 7.83
C LEU A 16 20.06 -0.65 8.46
N HIS A 17 19.82 -1.97 8.32
CA HIS A 17 20.74 -2.98 8.79
C HIS A 17 22.10 -2.87 8.07
N TRP A 18 22.09 -2.78 6.75
CA TRP A 18 23.32 -2.66 5.96
C TRP A 18 24.09 -1.38 6.30
N ALA A 19 23.40 -0.24 6.42
CA ALA A 19 24.00 1.02 6.82
C ALA A 19 24.59 0.95 8.24
N SER A 20 23.89 0.34 9.19
CA SER A 20 24.37 0.19 10.57
C SER A 20 25.64 -0.65 10.66
N CYS A 21 25.67 -1.78 9.94
CA CYS A 21 26.84 -2.66 9.85
C CYS A 21 28.03 -1.96 9.18
N ALA A 22 27.79 -1.24 8.08
CA ALA A 22 28.82 -0.47 7.39
C ALA A 22 29.37 0.67 8.26
N TYR A 23 28.50 1.41 8.95
CA TYR A 23 28.89 2.51 9.84
C TYR A 23 29.71 1.99 11.04
N TYR A 24 29.29 0.86 11.62
CA TYR A 24 30.06 0.16 12.66
C TYR A 24 31.43 -0.28 12.16
N PHE A 25 31.49 -0.90 10.97
CA PHE A 25 32.74 -1.38 10.39
C PHE A 25 33.72 -0.24 10.10
N ILE A 26 33.24 0.86 9.50
CA ILE A 26 34.03 2.06 9.25
C ILE A 26 34.55 2.62 10.57
N GLY A 27 33.67 2.83 11.55
CA GLY A 27 34.03 3.38 12.87
C GLY A 27 35.05 2.53 13.63
N ARG A 28 34.98 1.20 13.53
CA ARG A 28 35.98 0.31 14.12
C ARG A 28 37.34 0.46 13.43
N GLN A 29 37.36 0.44 12.10
CA GLN A 29 38.60 0.49 11.34
C GLN A 29 39.30 1.86 11.44
N THR A 30 38.54 2.96 11.47
CA THR A 30 39.07 4.31 11.70
C THR A 30 39.38 4.56 13.17
N GLY A 31 38.63 3.96 14.10
CA GLY A 31 38.82 4.13 15.54
C GLY A 31 40.08 3.48 16.09
N ASP A 32 40.52 2.37 15.49
CA ASP A 32 41.81 1.73 15.79
C ASP A 32 43.01 2.60 15.33
N LEU A 33 42.78 3.58 14.44
CA LEU A 33 43.80 4.49 13.88
C LEU A 33 43.87 5.85 14.62
N GLY A 34 42.89 6.20 15.46
CA GLY A 34 42.94 7.44 16.26
C GLY A 34 41.64 7.80 17.01
N PRO A 35 41.72 8.75 17.98
CA PRO A 35 40.58 9.14 18.82
C PRO A 35 39.52 9.97 18.11
N ASN A 36 39.79 10.47 16.89
CA ASN A 36 38.92 11.38 16.14
C ASN A 36 37.86 10.64 15.31
N THR A 37 37.12 9.74 15.95
CA THR A 37 36.02 8.98 15.33
C THR A 37 34.85 8.91 16.30
N TRP A 38 33.64 8.70 15.77
CA TRP A 38 32.46 8.56 16.62
C TRP A 38 32.62 7.37 17.58
N TYR A 39 33.29 6.29 17.12
CA TYR A 39 33.57 5.11 17.93
C TYR A 39 34.72 5.34 18.93
N GLY A 40 35.71 6.16 18.55
CA GLY A 40 36.91 6.48 19.32
C GLY A 40 36.67 7.42 20.49
N GLN A 41 35.73 8.36 20.39
CA GLN A 41 35.43 9.34 21.44
C GLN A 41 34.54 8.77 22.57
N HIS A 42 33.76 7.74 22.28
CA HIS A 42 32.86 7.14 23.27
C HIS A 42 33.50 5.90 23.89
N ASP A 43 34.38 6.10 24.87
CA ASP A 43 35.03 5.00 25.61
C ASP A 43 34.04 4.04 26.28
N LYS A 44 32.84 4.52 26.63
CA LYS A 44 31.75 3.66 27.11
C LYS A 44 31.32 2.65 26.04
N LEU A 45 31.18 3.06 24.77
CA LEU A 45 30.75 2.19 23.67
C LEU A 45 31.78 1.08 23.37
N LYS A 46 33.07 1.32 23.61
CA LYS A 46 34.14 0.33 23.44
C LYS A 46 34.10 -0.80 24.47
N ASN A 47 33.50 -0.56 25.64
CA ASN A 47 33.37 -1.56 26.72
C ASN A 47 32.05 -2.34 26.65
N LEU A 48 31.09 -1.91 25.82
CA LEU A 48 29.82 -2.58 25.62
C LEU A 48 29.97 -3.88 24.84
N GLY A 49 29.00 -4.79 24.97
CA GLY A 49 28.92 -6.02 24.17
C GLY A 49 28.65 -5.73 22.68
N LEU A 50 28.90 -6.72 21.82
CA LEU A 50 28.66 -6.58 20.37
C LEU A 50 27.21 -6.22 20.04
N ALA A 51 26.25 -6.82 20.75
CA ALA A 51 24.82 -6.58 20.56
C ALA A 51 24.44 -5.13 20.90
N GLU A 52 24.98 -4.57 21.98
CA GLU A 52 24.73 -3.19 22.39
C GLU A 52 25.31 -2.21 21.37
N ARG A 53 26.55 -2.45 20.90
CA ARG A 53 27.16 -1.64 19.83
C ARG A 53 26.32 -1.64 18.56
N TYR A 54 25.80 -2.82 18.17
CA TYR A 54 24.91 -2.94 17.03
C TYR A 54 23.64 -2.09 17.23
N ILE A 55 22.99 -2.16 18.40
CA ILE A 55 21.80 -1.36 18.72
C ILE A 55 22.09 0.14 18.58
N TYR A 56 23.23 0.64 19.07
CA TYR A 56 23.59 2.06 18.91
C TYR A 56 23.82 2.46 17.44
N THR A 57 24.50 1.63 16.66
CA THR A 57 24.72 1.91 15.21
C THR A 57 23.44 1.79 14.38
N PHE A 58 22.54 0.91 14.79
CA PHE A 58 21.22 0.74 14.19
C PHE A 58 20.30 1.91 14.55
N TYR A 59 20.36 2.38 15.80
CA TYR A 59 19.73 3.62 16.25
C TYR A 59 20.19 4.81 15.40
N TRP A 60 21.50 4.98 15.19
CA TRP A 60 22.03 6.04 14.31
C TRP A 60 21.46 5.95 12.89
N SER A 61 21.37 4.73 12.34
CA SER A 61 20.81 4.50 11.00
C SER A 61 19.33 4.89 10.94
N ILE A 62 18.54 4.53 11.96
CA ILE A 62 17.12 4.90 12.06
C ILE A 62 16.96 6.42 12.21
N VAL A 63 17.71 7.07 13.11
CA VAL A 63 17.62 8.52 13.35
C VAL A 63 17.99 9.31 12.10
N THR A 64 19.02 8.85 11.38
CA THR A 64 19.46 9.46 10.12
C THR A 64 18.45 9.21 9.00
N PHE A 65 17.91 7.99 8.89
CA PHE A 65 16.85 7.69 7.93
C PHE A 65 15.59 8.51 8.22
N ALA A 66 15.15 8.58 9.47
CA ALA A 66 14.00 9.37 9.91
C ALA A 66 14.25 10.89 9.85
N THR A 67 15.43 11.34 9.42
CA THR A 67 15.82 12.75 9.31
C THR A 67 15.75 13.52 10.63
N LEU A 68 15.80 12.82 11.77
CA LEU A 68 15.75 13.41 13.11
C LEU A 68 17.08 14.08 13.47
N GLY A 69 18.20 13.38 13.23
CA GLY A 69 19.54 13.95 13.36
C GLY A 69 19.89 14.52 14.74
N TYR A 70 19.65 13.78 15.83
CA TYR A 70 19.89 14.27 17.21
C TYR A 70 21.35 14.69 17.49
N GLY A 71 22.31 14.20 16.70
CA GLY A 71 23.71 14.62 16.79
C GLY A 71 24.51 13.96 17.92
N ASP A 72 23.93 12.95 18.57
CA ASP A 72 24.60 12.14 19.59
C ASP A 72 25.69 11.22 19.00
N LEU A 73 25.49 10.75 17.77
CA LEU A 73 26.44 9.98 16.99
C LEU A 73 26.72 10.72 15.67
N THR A 74 27.86 11.41 15.60
CA THR A 74 28.23 12.26 14.45
C THR A 74 29.54 11.79 13.81
N PRO A 75 29.65 11.85 12.47
CA PRO A 75 30.89 11.52 11.78
C PRO A 75 31.94 12.60 12.06
N PHE A 76 33.16 12.18 12.40
CA PHE A 76 34.29 13.11 12.63
C PHE A 76 35.35 13.01 11.56
N ASN A 77 35.50 11.82 10.96
CA ASN A 77 36.49 11.58 9.93
C ASN A 77 35.91 11.81 8.53
N THR A 78 36.74 12.24 7.57
CA THR A 78 36.35 12.45 6.17
C THR A 78 35.68 11.21 5.56
N VAL A 79 36.17 10.01 5.89
CA VAL A 79 35.58 8.75 5.41
C VAL A 79 34.15 8.54 5.95
N GLU A 80 33.94 8.81 7.24
CA GLU A 80 32.63 8.71 7.89
C GLU A 80 31.65 9.74 7.33
N VAL A 81 32.13 10.95 7.06
CA VAL A 81 31.35 12.03 6.44
C VAL A 81 30.93 11.64 5.02
N ILE A 82 31.85 11.15 4.18
CA ILE A 82 31.54 10.70 2.82
C ILE A 82 30.49 9.59 2.84
N PHE A 83 30.66 8.59 3.70
CA PHE A 83 29.67 7.51 3.85
C PHE A 83 28.30 8.05 4.26
N THR A 84 28.26 8.97 5.24
CA THR A 84 27.02 9.60 5.71
C THR A 84 26.32 10.39 4.59
N ILE A 85 27.07 11.13 3.76
CA ILE A 85 26.52 11.87 2.61
C ILE A 85 25.85 10.92 1.60
N VAL A 86 26.53 9.82 1.25
CA VAL A 86 25.99 8.81 0.34
C VAL A 86 24.72 8.18 0.91
N PHE A 87 24.75 7.81 2.19
CA PHE A 87 23.60 7.22 2.87
C PHE A 87 22.39 8.18 2.91
N VAL A 88 22.60 9.44 3.29
CA VAL A 88 21.54 10.46 3.32
C VAL A 88 20.94 10.70 1.93
N THR A 89 21.76 10.66 0.87
CA THR A 89 21.29 10.81 -0.52
C THR A 89 20.35 9.66 -0.91
N ILE A 90 20.72 8.42 -0.58
CA ILE A 90 19.87 7.24 -0.80
C ILE A 90 18.58 7.33 0.03
N ASN A 91 18.66 7.86 1.25
CA ASN A 91 17.51 8.04 2.12
C ASN A 91 16.49 9.02 1.53
N ILE A 92 16.94 10.14 0.97
CA ILE A 92 16.04 11.12 0.32
C ILE A 92 15.25 10.48 -0.82
N VAL A 93 15.92 9.72 -1.69
CA VAL A 93 15.28 9.00 -2.80
C VAL A 93 14.27 7.97 -2.27
N THR A 94 14.65 7.23 -1.24
CA THR A 94 13.80 6.21 -0.62
C THR A 94 12.55 6.82 0.02
N TRP A 95 12.69 7.96 0.72
CA TRP A 95 11.57 8.71 1.28
C TRP A 95 10.61 9.20 0.21
N ALA A 96 11.11 9.79 -0.87
CA ALA A 96 10.29 10.24 -1.99
C ALA A 96 9.49 9.07 -2.60
N TYR A 97 10.13 7.91 -2.77
CA TYR A 97 9.46 6.71 -3.27
C TYR A 97 8.39 6.17 -2.32
N ILE A 98 8.65 6.13 -1.01
CA ILE A 98 7.68 5.66 -0.01
C ILE A 98 6.45 6.58 0.02
N LEU A 99 6.68 7.90 0.09
CA LEU A 99 5.61 8.89 0.07
C LEU A 99 4.76 8.78 -1.20
N GLY A 100 5.40 8.71 -2.38
CA GLY A 100 4.69 8.53 -3.64
C GLY A 100 3.87 7.24 -3.69
N THR A 101 4.39 6.15 -3.12
CA THR A 101 3.66 4.88 -3.02
C THR A 101 2.43 5.01 -2.12
N ILE A 102 2.55 5.68 -0.97
CA ILE A 102 1.43 5.91 -0.05
C ILE A 102 0.37 6.78 -0.73
N THR A 103 0.75 7.87 -1.38
CA THR A 103 -0.18 8.74 -2.12
C THR A 103 -0.92 7.95 -3.20
N LEU A 104 -0.23 7.17 -4.02
CA LEU A 104 -0.86 6.35 -5.05
C LEU A 104 -1.85 5.34 -4.46
N LEU A 105 -1.53 4.73 -3.32
CA LEU A 105 -2.43 3.79 -2.65
C LEU A 105 -3.70 4.49 -2.13
N VAL A 106 -3.56 5.67 -1.52
CA VAL A 106 -4.68 6.48 -1.04
C VAL A 106 -5.54 6.94 -2.21
N THR A 107 -4.93 7.49 -3.27
CA THR A 107 -5.66 7.94 -4.45
C THR A 107 -6.44 6.80 -5.11
N ARG A 108 -5.88 5.59 -5.20
CA ARG A 108 -6.62 4.44 -5.74
C ARG A 108 -7.83 4.06 -4.89
N GLN A 109 -7.69 4.13 -3.56
CA GLN A 109 -8.80 3.87 -2.65
C GLN A 109 -9.88 4.95 -2.77
N ASP A 110 -9.46 6.22 -2.89
CA ASP A 110 -10.36 7.35 -3.08
C ASP A 110 -11.03 7.34 -4.47
N GLU A 111 -10.35 6.87 -5.52
CA GLU A 111 -10.92 6.71 -6.87
C GLU A 111 -12.08 5.71 -6.87
N GLU A 112 -11.97 4.58 -6.18
CA GLU A 112 -13.06 3.60 -6.09
C GLU A 112 -14.30 4.20 -5.41
N ILE A 113 -14.11 4.97 -4.34
CA ILE A 113 -15.19 5.66 -3.62
C ILE A 113 -15.73 6.85 -4.46
N GLY A 114 -14.85 7.56 -5.15
CA GLY A 114 -15.16 8.69 -6.00
C GLY A 114 -16.03 8.29 -7.19
N GLN A 115 -15.68 7.21 -7.89
CA GLN A 115 -16.48 6.68 -9.00
C GLN A 115 -17.89 6.28 -8.57
N TYR A 116 -18.04 5.71 -7.37
CA TYR A 116 -19.36 5.42 -6.80
C TYR A 116 -20.17 6.69 -6.56
N ARG A 117 -19.54 7.70 -5.95
CA ARG A 117 -20.17 9.00 -5.68
C ARG A 117 -20.57 9.72 -6.98
N ASP A 118 -19.72 9.69 -8.01
CA ASP A 118 -19.99 10.29 -9.31
C ASP A 118 -21.17 9.62 -10.01
N ARG A 119 -21.24 8.28 -9.98
CA ARG A 119 -22.39 7.52 -10.52
C ARG A 119 -23.68 7.85 -9.77
N MET A 120 -23.61 7.94 -8.45
CA MET A 120 -24.76 8.30 -7.62
C MET A 120 -25.23 9.73 -7.93
N GLN A 121 -24.29 10.66 -8.12
CA GLN A 121 -24.59 12.03 -8.49
C GLN A 121 -25.22 12.13 -9.88
N ALA A 122 -24.70 11.38 -10.86
CA ALA A 122 -25.29 11.29 -12.20
C ALA A 122 -26.72 10.74 -12.17
N LEU A 123 -26.98 9.70 -11.35
CA LEU A 123 -28.34 9.16 -11.14
C LEU A 123 -29.27 10.19 -10.51
N VAL A 124 -28.79 10.93 -9.51
CA VAL A 124 -29.53 12.03 -8.88
C VAL A 124 -29.90 13.11 -9.91
N SER A 125 -28.94 13.58 -10.69
CA SER A 125 -29.18 14.59 -11.74
C SER A 125 -30.16 14.10 -12.81
N TYR A 126 -30.12 12.81 -13.16
CA TYR A 126 -31.08 12.20 -14.07
C TYR A 126 -32.50 12.17 -13.49
N CYS A 127 -32.64 11.83 -12.20
CA CYS A 127 -33.93 11.83 -11.52
C CYS A 127 -34.55 13.23 -11.44
N ASP A 128 -33.73 14.23 -11.14
CA ASP A 128 -34.16 15.63 -11.05
C ASP A 128 -34.58 16.16 -12.43
N SER A 129 -33.84 15.81 -13.49
CA SER A 129 -34.17 16.22 -14.87
C SER A 129 -35.47 15.60 -15.41
N ASN A 130 -35.82 14.40 -14.94
CA ASN A 130 -37.01 13.66 -15.40
C ASN A 130 -38.21 13.73 -14.44
N ASN A 131 -38.14 14.55 -13.37
CA ASN A 131 -39.21 14.69 -12.36
C ASN A 131 -39.72 13.34 -11.82
N LEU A 132 -38.82 12.43 -11.45
CA LEU A 132 -39.21 11.12 -10.92
C LEU A 132 -39.76 11.22 -9.48
N PRO A 133 -40.84 10.50 -9.14
CA PRO A 133 -41.38 10.48 -7.78
C PRO A 133 -40.38 9.90 -6.77
N GLY A 134 -40.36 10.43 -5.55
CA GLY A 134 -39.32 10.17 -4.55
C GLY A 134 -39.11 8.70 -4.17
N LEU A 135 -40.15 7.86 -4.27
CA LEU A 135 -40.07 6.42 -4.00
C LEU A 135 -39.24 5.68 -5.06
N LEU A 136 -39.30 6.12 -6.33
CA LEU A 136 -38.51 5.55 -7.42
C LEU A 136 -37.03 5.98 -7.32
N ARG A 137 -36.77 7.21 -6.86
CA ARG A 137 -35.43 7.73 -6.59
C ARG A 137 -34.73 6.98 -5.46
N LEU A 138 -35.47 6.69 -4.38
CA LEU A 138 -34.96 5.87 -3.26
C LEU A 138 -34.66 4.43 -3.73
N HIS A 139 -35.55 3.84 -4.53
CA HIS A 139 -35.35 2.51 -5.09
C HIS A 139 -34.11 2.44 -6.00
N MET A 140 -33.93 3.39 -6.93
CA MET A 140 -32.74 3.48 -7.76
C MET A 140 -31.45 3.74 -6.97
N SER A 141 -31.51 4.55 -5.90
CA SER A 141 -30.36 4.81 -5.03
C SER A 141 -29.96 3.57 -4.22
N LEU A 142 -30.93 2.80 -3.72
CA LEU A 142 -30.69 1.53 -3.03
C LEU A 142 -30.17 0.45 -3.98
N GLN A 143 -30.64 0.46 -5.22
CA GLN A 143 -30.25 -0.50 -6.24
C GLN A 143 -28.95 -0.12 -6.98
N GLY A 144 -28.49 1.13 -6.83
CA GLY A 144 -27.19 1.60 -7.33
C GLY A 144 -25.98 0.99 -6.61
N GLU A 145 -26.20 0.39 -5.44
CA GLU A 145 -25.20 -0.41 -4.71
C GLU A 145 -25.11 -1.85 -5.22
N ALA A 146 -26.19 -2.36 -5.83
CA ALA A 146 -26.15 -3.60 -6.59
C ALA A 146 -25.48 -3.31 -7.93
N THR A 147 -24.16 -3.41 -7.98
CA THR A 147 -23.40 -3.48 -9.24
C THR A 147 -24.19 -4.30 -10.25
N SER A 148 -24.64 -3.68 -11.33
CA SER A 148 -25.51 -4.36 -12.29
C SER A 148 -24.83 -5.66 -12.71
N ASP A 149 -25.55 -6.77 -12.60
CA ASP A 149 -25.05 -8.09 -13.01
C ASP A 149 -24.47 -8.00 -14.44
N GLU A 150 -25.03 -7.14 -15.29
CA GLU A 150 -24.50 -6.81 -16.61
C GLU A 150 -23.07 -6.24 -16.60
N ALA A 151 -22.76 -5.26 -15.75
CA ALA A 151 -21.43 -4.64 -15.68
C ALA A 151 -20.37 -5.61 -15.11
N VAL A 152 -20.74 -6.42 -14.12
CA VAL A 152 -19.85 -7.44 -13.53
C VAL A 152 -19.63 -8.59 -14.51
N LEU A 153 -20.68 -9.01 -15.21
CA LEU A 153 -20.64 -10.14 -16.13
C LEU A 153 -20.07 -9.78 -17.52
N ALA A 154 -20.00 -8.49 -17.89
CA ALA A 154 -19.42 -8.03 -19.15
C ALA A 154 -17.91 -8.29 -19.26
N VAL A 155 -17.21 -8.41 -18.12
CA VAL A 155 -15.77 -8.73 -18.07
C VAL A 155 -15.50 -10.19 -18.47
N PHE A 156 -16.49 -11.07 -18.34
CA PHE A 156 -16.35 -12.49 -18.62
C PHE A 156 -16.76 -12.86 -20.05
N PRO A 157 -16.05 -13.80 -20.71
CA PRO A 157 -16.45 -14.31 -22.01
C PRO A 157 -17.85 -14.95 -21.96
N THR A 158 -18.55 -14.89 -23.09
CA THR A 158 -19.99 -15.22 -23.24
C THR A 158 -20.37 -16.60 -22.71
N SER A 159 -19.46 -17.58 -22.76
CA SER A 159 -19.66 -18.94 -22.26
C SER A 159 -19.77 -19.02 -20.73
N ILE A 160 -18.92 -18.27 -20.01
CA ILE A 160 -18.90 -18.23 -18.54
C ILE A 160 -20.09 -17.41 -18.03
N ARG A 161 -20.35 -16.26 -18.66
CA ARG A 161 -21.50 -15.41 -18.34
C ARG A 161 -22.83 -16.17 -18.41
N ARG A 162 -23.07 -16.94 -19.49
CA ARG A 162 -24.28 -17.77 -19.62
C ARG A 162 -24.40 -18.82 -18.51
N ARG A 163 -23.28 -19.42 -18.11
CA ARG A 163 -23.26 -20.46 -17.09
C ARG A 163 -23.55 -19.90 -15.70
N ILE A 164 -23.03 -18.72 -15.39
CA ILE A 164 -23.31 -17.99 -14.13
C ILE A 164 -24.77 -17.57 -14.09
N LEU A 165 -25.28 -16.89 -15.14
CA LEU A 165 -26.69 -16.47 -15.22
C LEU A 165 -27.67 -17.64 -15.09
N ARG A 166 -27.37 -18.77 -15.76
CA ARG A 166 -28.21 -19.98 -15.68
C ARG A 166 -28.19 -20.63 -14.30
N THR A 167 -27.13 -20.42 -13.51
CA THR A 167 -27.03 -20.94 -12.14
C THR A 167 -27.72 -20.01 -11.15
N LEU A 168 -27.55 -18.70 -11.32
CA LEU A 168 -28.12 -17.66 -10.46
C LEU A 168 -29.65 -17.57 -10.58
N TYR A 169 -30.19 -17.64 -11.80
CA TYR A 169 -31.63 -17.51 -12.05
C TYR A 169 -32.36 -18.85 -12.17
N ARG A 170 -31.71 -19.97 -11.84
CA ARG A 170 -32.29 -21.32 -12.02
C ARG A 170 -33.57 -21.52 -11.20
N GLU A 171 -33.50 -21.26 -9.90
CA GLU A 171 -34.64 -21.43 -8.99
C GLU A 171 -35.82 -20.49 -9.32
N PRO A 172 -35.61 -19.17 -9.54
CA PRO A 172 -36.68 -18.27 -9.94
C PRO A 172 -37.34 -18.66 -11.27
N LEU A 173 -36.57 -19.14 -12.24
CA LEU A 173 -37.09 -19.57 -13.55
C LEU A 173 -37.91 -20.86 -13.44
N ASP A 174 -37.47 -21.81 -12.61
CA ASP A 174 -38.19 -23.07 -12.38
C ASP A 174 -39.50 -22.86 -11.58
N ALA A 175 -39.56 -21.81 -10.74
CA ALA A 175 -40.77 -21.44 -9.98
C ALA A 175 -41.83 -20.67 -10.80
N CYS A 176 -41.50 -20.24 -12.02
CA CYS A 176 -42.39 -19.42 -12.84
C CYS A 176 -43.26 -20.30 -13.75
N TYR A 177 -44.60 -20.18 -13.62
CA TYR A 177 -45.57 -21.01 -14.35
C TYR A 177 -45.36 -20.99 -15.88
N LEU A 178 -44.89 -19.88 -16.43
CA LEU A 178 -44.65 -19.68 -17.86
C LEU A 178 -43.55 -20.59 -18.42
N PHE A 179 -42.51 -20.86 -17.64
CA PHE A 179 -41.36 -21.68 -18.07
C PHE A 179 -41.55 -23.18 -17.79
N GLN A 180 -42.50 -23.55 -16.93
CA GLN A 180 -42.98 -24.93 -16.78
C GLN A 180 -43.70 -25.41 -18.05
N VAL A 181 -44.62 -24.60 -18.59
CA VAL A 181 -45.40 -24.95 -19.79
C VAL A 181 -44.52 -25.12 -21.03
N SER A 182 -43.46 -24.32 -21.18
CA SER A 182 -42.51 -24.45 -22.30
C SER A 182 -41.65 -25.73 -22.24
N ARG A 183 -41.45 -26.31 -21.06
CA ARG A 183 -40.72 -27.58 -20.91
C ARG A 183 -41.58 -28.77 -21.28
N ASP A 184 -42.84 -28.73 -20.88
CA ASP A 184 -43.79 -29.82 -21.14
C ASP A 184 -44.23 -29.88 -22.61
N GLY A 185 -44.16 -28.75 -23.33
CA GLY A 185 -44.44 -28.69 -24.78
C GLY A 185 -43.27 -29.07 -25.71
N ALA A 186 -42.05 -29.21 -25.20
CA ALA A 186 -40.87 -29.56 -26.00
C ALA A 186 -40.57 -31.08 -26.03
N GLY A 187 -41.46 -31.89 -25.45
CA GLY A 187 -41.36 -33.35 -25.36
C GLY A 187 -42.24 -34.13 -26.36
N CYS A 188 -42.85 -33.45 -27.34
CA CYS A 188 -43.54 -34.08 -28.47
C CYS A 188 -42.69 -33.99 -29.74
#